data_AF-A0A936VUF8-F1
#
_entry.id   AF-A0A936VUF8-F1
#
_cell.length_a   1.000
_cell.length_b   1.000
_cell.length_c   1.000
_cell.angle_alpha   90.00
_cell.angle_beta   90.00
_cell.angle_gamma   90.00
#
_symmetry.space_group_name_H-M   'P 1'
#
loop_
_entity.id
_entity.type
_entity.pdbx_description
1 polymer ?
#
loop_
_entity_poly.entity_id
_entity_poly.type
_entity_poly.pdbx_seq_one_letter_code
_entity_poly.pdbx_strand_id
1 'polypeptide(L)'
;MEENEKQNQRIAKITFASVYPHYIKKVETKGRSVQELHRVIEWLTGFDEIKLQKLVDEKVTFEQFFESANLNANASLIKGSICGYKVEEIINPLTKKVRYLDKLIDELAKGKKMESILRQ
;
A
#
# COMPACT_ATOMS: atom_id res chain seq x y z
N MET A 1 2.98 -21.16 13.41
CA MET A 1 2.63 -19.72 13.41
C MET A 1 3.85 -18.81 13.63
N GLU A 2 5.07 -19.23 13.29
CA GLU A 2 6.28 -18.36 13.32
C GLU A 2 6.59 -17.70 11.97
N GLU A 3 6.14 -18.27 10.84
CA GLU A 3 6.43 -17.73 9.50
C GLU A 3 5.85 -16.34 9.28
N ASN A 4 4.70 -16.04 9.89
CA ASN A 4 4.10 -14.71 9.79
C ASN A 4 4.91 -13.66 10.55
N GLU A 5 5.50 -13.96 11.71
CA GLU A 5 6.25 -12.95 12.48
C GLU A 5 7.55 -12.53 11.79
N LYS A 6 8.33 -13.49 11.25
CA LYS A 6 9.53 -13.16 10.48
C LYS A 6 9.21 -12.36 9.21
N GLN A 7 8.10 -12.67 8.54
CA GLN A 7 7.63 -11.86 7.42
C GLN A 7 7.19 -10.46 7.86
N ASN A 8 6.45 -10.34 8.97
CA ASN A 8 6.02 -9.05 9.51
C ASN A 8 7.21 -8.16 9.87
N GLN A 9 8.22 -8.72 10.54
CA GLN A 9 9.45 -7.98 10.89
C GLN A 9 10.25 -7.56 9.65
N ARG A 10 10.28 -8.41 8.60
CA ARG A 10 10.89 -8.03 7.32
C ARG A 10 10.14 -6.88 6.67
N ILE A 11 8.82 -6.94 6.62
CA ILE A 11 7.97 -5.87 6.08
C ILE A 11 8.19 -4.56 6.84
N ALA A 12 8.26 -4.61 8.17
CA ALA A 12 8.51 -3.44 9.01
C ALA A 12 9.87 -2.79 8.75
N LYS A 13 10.91 -3.60 8.45
CA LYS A 13 12.27 -3.13 8.19
C LYS A 13 12.52 -2.66 6.75
N ILE A 14 11.61 -2.98 5.82
CA ILE A 14 11.73 -2.52 4.44
C ILE A 14 11.38 -1.04 4.36
N THR A 15 12.21 -0.28 3.63
CA THR A 15 11.96 1.13 3.37
C THR A 15 10.96 1.29 2.24
N PHE A 16 10.01 2.21 2.43
CA PHE A 16 9.02 2.56 1.41
C PHE A 16 9.73 3.02 0.13
N ALA A 17 10.81 3.78 0.27
CA ALA A 17 11.64 4.27 -0.83
C ALA A 17 12.20 3.16 -1.73
N SER A 18 12.54 1.99 -1.17
CA SER A 18 13.02 0.86 -1.98
C SER A 18 11.90 0.22 -2.78
N VAL A 19 10.67 0.23 -2.26
CA VAL A 19 9.51 -0.43 -2.88
C VAL A 19 8.74 0.49 -3.84
N TYR A 20 8.71 1.78 -3.55
CA TYR A 20 8.06 2.80 -4.34
C TYR A 20 8.37 2.76 -5.86
N PRO A 21 9.64 2.66 -6.32
CA PRO A 21 9.92 2.55 -7.75
C PRO A 21 9.35 1.25 -8.37
N HIS A 22 9.22 0.17 -7.59
CA HIS A 22 8.58 -1.05 -8.06
C HIS A 22 7.07 -0.88 -8.25
N TYR A 23 6.41 -0.08 -7.40
CA TYR A 23 5.00 0.24 -7.57
C TYR A 23 4.75 1.08 -8.82
N ILE A 24 5.56 2.12 -9.04
CA ILE A 24 5.53 2.93 -10.27
C ILE A 24 5.67 2.02 -11.50
N LYS A 25 6.73 1.21 -11.54
CA LYS A 25 6.97 0.31 -12.67
C LYS A 25 5.83 -0.69 -12.88
N LYS A 26 5.22 -1.19 -11.79
CA LYS A 26 4.07 -2.10 -11.88
C LYS A 26 2.83 -1.44 -12.51
N VAL A 27 2.56 -0.17 -12.19
CA VAL A 27 1.42 0.55 -12.79
C VAL A 27 1.72 0.96 -14.23
N GLU A 28 2.92 1.45 -14.51
CA GLU A 28 3.35 1.86 -15.86
C GLU A 28 3.35 0.68 -16.83
N THR A 29 3.88 -0.47 -16.42
CA THR A 29 3.85 -1.71 -17.24
C THR A 29 2.44 -2.22 -17.53
N LYS A 30 1.43 -1.72 -16.82
CA LYS A 30 0.02 -2.02 -17.01
C LYS A 30 -0.76 -0.89 -17.69
N GLY A 31 -0.07 0.13 -18.18
CA GLY A 31 -0.67 1.27 -18.88
C GLY A 31 -1.40 2.25 -17.96
N ARG A 32 -1.03 2.30 -16.67
CA ARG A 32 -1.56 3.22 -15.67
C ARG A 32 -0.56 4.32 -15.36
N SER A 33 -1.03 5.47 -14.90
CA SER A 33 -0.17 6.61 -14.60
C SER A 33 0.31 6.61 -13.14
N VAL A 34 1.43 7.30 -12.90
CA VAL A 34 1.94 7.54 -11.55
C VAL A 34 0.95 8.38 -10.73
N GLN A 35 0.21 9.29 -11.37
CA GLN A 35 -0.81 10.09 -10.68
C GLN A 35 -1.95 9.21 -10.14
N GLU A 36 -2.34 8.16 -10.87
CA GLU A 36 -3.33 7.18 -10.37
C GLU A 36 -2.79 6.46 -9.13
N LEU A 37 -1.50 6.07 -9.14
CA LEU A 37 -0.85 5.44 -7.99
C LEU A 37 -0.83 6.39 -6.78
N HIS A 38 -0.44 7.65 -6.98
CA HIS A 38 -0.44 8.66 -5.91
C HIS A 38 -1.82 8.85 -5.32
N ARG A 39 -2.84 8.98 -6.17
CA ARG A 39 -4.23 9.13 -5.74
C ARG A 39 -4.72 7.97 -4.89
N VAL A 40 -4.32 6.74 -5.23
CA VAL A 40 -4.62 5.54 -4.43
C VAL A 40 -3.92 5.60 -3.07
N ILE A 41 -2.64 6.00 -3.04
CA ILE A 41 -1.88 6.10 -1.80
C ILE A 41 -2.44 7.21 -0.91
N GLU A 42 -2.71 8.37 -1.49
CA GLU A 42 -3.33 9.52 -0.83
C GLU A 42 -4.69 9.15 -0.25
N TRP A 43 -5.53 8.46 -1.01
CA TRP A 43 -6.81 8.00 -0.48
C TRP A 43 -6.66 7.02 0.68
N LEU A 44 -5.65 6.14 0.65
CA LEU A 44 -5.42 5.17 1.73
C LEU A 44 -4.82 5.81 2.98
N THR A 45 -3.87 6.73 2.82
CA THR A 45 -2.97 7.22 3.89
C THR A 45 -3.15 8.70 4.25
N GLY A 46 -3.84 9.45 3.41
CA GLY A 46 -3.94 10.91 3.47
C GLY A 46 -2.66 11.65 3.07
N PHE A 47 -1.71 10.99 2.41
CA PHE A 47 -0.47 11.63 1.96
C PHE A 47 -0.56 12.15 0.54
N ASP A 48 -0.45 13.47 0.40
CA ASP A 48 -0.30 14.13 -0.89
C ASP A 48 1.05 13.77 -1.54
N GLU A 49 1.15 13.98 -2.85
CA GLU A 49 2.37 13.73 -3.65
C GLU A 49 3.64 14.33 -3.01
N ILE A 50 3.57 15.57 -2.51
CA ILE A 50 4.71 16.26 -1.88
C ILE A 50 5.18 15.49 -0.64
N LYS A 51 4.22 15.08 0.21
CA LYS A 51 4.53 14.35 1.44
C LYS A 51 5.03 12.96 1.12
N LEU A 52 4.44 12.30 0.13
CA LEU A 52 4.90 11.00 -0.34
C LEU A 52 6.35 11.06 -0.81
N GLN A 53 6.68 12.04 -1.64
CA GLN A 53 8.02 12.23 -2.17
C GLN A 53 9.03 12.52 -1.06
N LYS A 54 8.64 13.33 -0.06
CA LYS A 54 9.47 13.58 1.12
C LYS A 54 9.74 12.30 1.92
N LEU A 55 8.73 11.47 2.15
CA LEU A 55 8.89 10.18 2.85
C LEU A 55 9.79 9.20 2.08
N VAL A 56 9.72 9.24 0.74
CA VAL A 56 10.63 8.48 -0.13
C VAL A 56 12.07 9.00 0.00
N ASP A 57 12.27 10.31 0.02
CA ASP A 57 13.60 10.93 0.17
C ASP A 57 14.22 10.66 1.55
N GLU A 58 13.40 10.75 2.61
CA GLU A 58 13.77 10.42 3.99
C GLU A 58 13.99 8.91 4.21
N LYS A 59 13.73 8.07 3.20
CA LYS A 59 13.87 6.60 3.23
C LYS A 59 13.16 5.97 4.43
N VAL A 60 11.98 6.48 4.76
CA VAL A 60 11.20 5.99 5.90
C VAL A 60 10.85 4.51 5.73
N THR A 61 10.77 3.80 6.85
CA THR A 61 10.27 2.42 6.86
C THR A 61 8.76 2.36 6.67
N PHE A 62 8.22 1.21 6.29
CA PHE A 62 6.77 1.02 6.26
C PHE A 62 6.12 1.28 7.63
N GLU A 63 6.82 0.96 8.71
CA GLU A 63 6.37 1.25 10.06
C GLU A 63 6.16 2.74 10.27
N GLN A 64 7.20 3.55 10.03
CA GLN A 64 7.14 5.01 10.15
C GLN A 64 6.14 5.65 9.18
N PHE A 65 6.09 5.14 7.95
CA PHE A 65 5.14 5.56 6.93
C PHE A 65 3.69 5.40 7.43
N PHE A 66 3.34 4.22 7.93
CA PHE A 66 1.99 3.92 8.40
C PHE A 66 1.67 4.39 9.82
N GLU A 67 2.69 4.78 10.59
CA GLU A 67 2.55 5.48 11.87
C GLU A 67 2.16 6.94 11.65
N SER A 68 2.77 7.60 10.65
CA SER A 68 2.43 8.97 10.25
C SER A 68 1.17 9.05 9.36
N ALA A 69 0.71 7.92 8.81
CA ALA A 69 -0.43 7.86 7.91
C ALA A 69 -1.75 7.86 8.66
N ASN A 70 -2.71 8.63 8.14
CA ASN A 70 -4.09 8.57 8.62
C ASN A 70 -4.89 7.65 7.69
N LEU A 71 -5.15 6.44 8.14
CA LEU A 71 -5.89 5.47 7.33
C LEU A 71 -7.32 5.90 7.13
N ASN A 72 -7.76 5.86 5.87
CA ASN A 72 -9.15 6.10 5.53
C ASN A 72 -10.07 5.10 6.21
N ALA A 73 -11.23 5.55 6.71
CA ALA A 73 -12.24 4.68 7.33
C ALA A 73 -12.68 3.55 6.38
N ASN A 74 -12.72 3.84 5.08
CA ASN A 74 -13.06 2.87 4.03
C ASN A 74 -11.94 1.85 3.75
N ALA A 75 -10.72 2.03 4.30
CA ALA A 75 -9.66 1.02 4.18
C ALA A 75 -10.09 -0.34 4.77
N SER A 76 -10.97 -0.31 5.78
CA SER A 76 -11.58 -1.52 6.36
C SER A 76 -12.45 -2.31 5.38
N LEU A 77 -12.95 -1.66 4.32
CA LEU A 77 -13.71 -2.29 3.24
C LEU A 77 -12.82 -3.02 2.22
N ILE A 78 -11.50 -2.83 2.29
CA ILE A 78 -10.55 -3.53 1.44
C ILE A 78 -10.50 -5.00 1.90
N LYS A 79 -11.31 -5.85 1.25
CA LYS A 79 -11.45 -7.28 1.58
C LYS A 79 -11.05 -8.19 0.44
N GLY A 80 -10.67 -9.41 0.78
CA GLY A 80 -10.29 -10.48 -0.16
C GLY A 80 -8.81 -10.85 -0.12
N SER A 81 -8.38 -11.69 -1.05
CA SER A 81 -7.06 -12.34 -0.99
C SER A 81 -5.97 -11.53 -1.69
N ILE A 82 -4.78 -11.46 -1.09
CA ILE A 82 -3.54 -10.92 -1.67
C ILE A 82 -2.38 -11.84 -1.28
N CYS A 83 -1.47 -12.12 -2.22
CA CYS A 83 -0.33 -13.02 -1.98
C CYS A 83 -0.67 -14.39 -1.34
N GLY A 84 -1.87 -14.93 -1.59
CA GLY A 84 -2.29 -16.26 -1.13
C GLY A 84 -3.06 -16.31 0.20
N TYR A 85 -3.30 -15.17 0.85
CA TYR A 85 -4.04 -15.10 2.12
C TYR A 85 -5.02 -13.92 2.14
N LYS A 86 -6.03 -13.95 3.03
CA LYS A 86 -7.01 -12.86 3.13
C LYS A 86 -6.47 -11.72 3.99
N VAL A 87 -6.67 -10.49 3.53
CA VAL A 87 -6.18 -9.30 4.26
C VAL A 87 -6.90 -9.11 5.59
N GLU A 88 -8.16 -9.53 5.68
CA GLU A 88 -8.96 -9.47 6.90
C GLU A 88 -8.45 -10.41 8.01
N GLU A 89 -7.85 -11.54 7.64
CA GLU A 89 -7.29 -12.56 8.55
C GLU A 89 -5.90 -12.17 9.08
N ILE A 90 -5.28 -11.11 8.56
CA ILE A 90 -3.98 -10.63 9.03
C ILE A 90 -4.14 -10.02 10.42
N ILE A 91 -3.45 -10.63 11.39
CA ILE A 91 -3.45 -10.19 12.79
C ILE A 91 -2.56 -8.95 12.98
N ASN A 92 -1.37 -8.93 12.35
CA ASN A 92 -0.43 -7.83 12.53
C ASN A 92 -0.95 -6.55 11.85
N PRO A 93 -1.12 -5.44 12.58
CA PRO A 93 -1.71 -4.22 12.05
C PRO A 93 -0.85 -3.60 10.94
N LEU A 94 0.47 -3.56 11.10
CA LEU A 94 1.37 -2.99 10.09
C LEU A 94 1.32 -3.81 8.80
N THR A 95 1.44 -5.13 8.89
CA THR A 95 1.34 -6.01 7.72
C THR A 95 -0.01 -5.87 7.04
N LYS A 96 -1.10 -5.75 7.80
CA LYS A 96 -2.44 -5.54 7.26
C LYS A 96 -2.53 -4.26 6.45
N LYS A 97 -1.97 -3.15 6.96
CA LYS A 97 -1.89 -1.86 6.25
C LYS A 97 -1.08 -1.95 4.96
N VAL A 98 0.09 -2.60 5.00
CA VAL A 98 0.93 -2.82 3.81
C VAL A 98 0.18 -3.65 2.76
N ARG A 99 -0.56 -4.67 3.20
CA ARG A 99 -1.38 -5.49 2.30
C ARG A 99 -2.59 -4.78 1.72
N TYR A 100 -3.16 -3.81 2.42
CA TYR A 100 -4.14 -2.90 1.82
C TYR A 100 -3.54 -2.13 0.66
N LEU A 101 -2.35 -1.55 0.85
CA LEU A 101 -1.66 -0.83 -0.21
C LEU A 101 -1.36 -1.73 -1.42
N ASP A 102 -0.71 -2.88 -1.19
CA ASP A 102 -0.40 -3.85 -2.26
C ASP A 102 -1.65 -4.23 -3.05
N LYS A 103 -2.78 -4.42 -2.36
CA LYS A 103 -4.04 -4.81 -2.98
C LYS A 103 -4.63 -3.70 -3.85
N LEU A 104 -4.63 -2.45 -3.39
CA LEU A 104 -5.12 -1.34 -4.20
C LEU A 104 -4.27 -1.15 -5.46
N ILE A 105 -2.95 -1.27 -5.32
CA ILE A 105 -2.01 -1.21 -6.46
C ILE A 105 -2.24 -2.40 -7.40
N ASP A 106 -2.53 -3.59 -6.88
CA ASP A 106 -2.87 -4.76 -7.69
C ASP A 106 -4.18 -4.58 -8.45
N GLU A 107 -5.21 -3.99 -7.83
CA GLU A 107 -6.46 -3.63 -8.47
C GLU A 107 -6.25 -2.58 -9.59
N LEU A 108 -5.41 -1.57 -9.33
CA LEU A 108 -5.01 -0.57 -10.33
C LEU A 108 -4.28 -1.22 -11.51
N ALA A 109 -3.29 -2.06 -11.22
CA ALA A 109 -2.50 -2.82 -12.19
C ALA A 109 -3.36 -3.83 -12.99
N LYS A 110 -4.45 -4.33 -12.42
CA LYS A 110 -5.46 -5.16 -13.12
C LYS A 110 -6.40 -4.35 -14.01
N GLY A 111 -6.27 -3.03 -14.01
CA GLY A 111 -7.08 -2.14 -14.83
C GLY A 111 -8.47 -1.87 -14.26
N LYS A 112 -8.69 -2.05 -12.95
CA LYS A 112 -9.94 -1.64 -12.32
C LYS A 112 -10.12 -0.11 -12.42
N LYS A 113 -11.37 0.33 -12.43
CA LYS A 113 -11.71 1.76 -12.37
C LYS A 113 -11.31 2.35 -11.02
N MET A 114 -10.85 3.60 -11.03
CA MET A 114 -10.45 4.32 -9.83
C MET A 114 -11.57 4.36 -8.78
N GLU A 115 -12.80 4.68 -9.18
CA GLU A 115 -14.00 4.65 -8.34
C GLU A 115 -14.13 3.32 -7.56
N SER A 116 -13.98 2.20 -8.27
CA SER A 116 -14.00 0.87 -7.66
C SER A 116 -12.85 0.66 -6.67
N ILE A 117 -11.66 1.19 -6.93
CA ILE A 117 -10.49 1.07 -6.04
C ILE A 117 -10.66 1.92 -4.78
N LEU A 118 -11.10 3.17 -4.94
CA LEU A 118 -11.37 4.12 -3.86
C LEU A 118 -12.66 3.79 -3.10
N ARG A 119 -13.39 2.75 -3.55
CA ARG A 119 -14.69 2.34 -3.00
C ARG A 119 -15.65 3.53 -2.91
N GLN A 120 -15.65 4.36 -3.95
CA GLN A 120 -16.50 5.54 -4.15
C GLN A 120 -17.31 5.41 -5.43
#